data_AF-A0A2G9HD06-F1
#
_entry.id   AF-A0A2G9HD06-F1
#
_cell.length_a   1.000
_cell.length_b   1.000
_cell.length_c   1.000
_cell.angle_alpha   90.00
_cell.angle_beta   90.00
_cell.angle_gamma   90.00
#
_symmetry.space_group_name_H-M   'P 1'
#
loop_
_entity.id
_entity.type
_entity.pdbx_description
1 polymer ?
#
loop_
_entity_poly.entity_id
_entity_poly.type
_entity_poly.pdbx_seq_one_letter_code
_entity_poly.pdbx_strand_id
1 'polypeptide(L)'
;MQLTSLNPTNSNLFNLYPFHQLLATHKHHLPIQTRSVNAGVKVVGGGGGGSGFLSAIGRAIEEEEYRKARAEVHRKGFELEGYSIEGLSIGGHETCVIVPELKSAFDIGRCPSRAVQQNFLFITHAHLDHIGGLPMYIATRGLYSLKPPTVFVPPCIKEEVEQLINIHRAMGHVELNFELVALDVGETYEMRNDLVVRPFKTHHVITSQVHLQTA
;
A
#
# COMPACT_ATOMS: atom_id res chain seq x y z
N MET A 1 42.49 -54.61 -15.84
CA MET A 1 42.61 -53.93 -14.53
C MET A 1 41.30 -54.16 -13.78
N GLN A 2 41.42 -54.84 -12.65
CA GLN A 2 40.36 -55.11 -11.67
C GLN A 2 40.29 -53.92 -10.70
N LEU A 3 39.14 -53.67 -10.07
CA LEU A 3 38.89 -53.06 -8.74
C LEU A 3 37.38 -52.71 -8.69
N THR A 4 36.51 -53.55 -8.13
CA THR A 4 36.06 -53.61 -6.72
C THR A 4 35.35 -52.34 -6.20
N SER A 5 34.06 -52.52 -5.89
CA SER A 5 33.33 -52.10 -4.68
C SER A 5 33.91 -50.96 -3.83
N LEU A 6 33.06 -50.00 -3.46
CA LEU A 6 32.66 -49.71 -2.06
C LEU A 6 31.67 -48.54 -2.00
N ASN A 7 30.49 -48.81 -1.44
CA ASN A 7 29.66 -47.88 -0.65
C ASN A 7 29.48 -48.60 0.71
N PRO A 8 29.09 -47.98 1.85
CA PRO A 8 28.76 -46.57 2.12
C PRO A 8 29.43 -46.02 3.41
N THR A 9 29.39 -44.71 3.65
CA THR A 9 29.32 -44.18 5.03
C THR A 9 28.53 -42.87 5.09
N ASN A 10 27.49 -42.91 5.93
CA ASN A 10 26.91 -41.83 6.75
C ASN A 10 27.94 -40.74 7.10
N SER A 11 27.63 -39.47 7.35
CA SER A 11 26.41 -38.78 7.77
C SER A 11 26.82 -37.32 7.92
N ASN A 12 25.98 -36.36 7.53
CA ASN A 12 25.89 -35.01 8.14
C ASN A 12 24.58 -34.38 7.66
N LEU A 13 23.51 -34.66 8.39
CA LEU A 13 22.86 -33.70 9.28
C LEU A 13 22.05 -32.64 8.52
N PHE A 14 20.90 -33.07 8.00
CA PHE A 14 19.72 -32.22 7.92
C PHE A 14 19.38 -31.76 9.34
N ASN A 15 19.68 -30.49 9.64
CA ASN A 15 19.18 -29.85 10.83
C ASN A 15 17.75 -29.36 10.53
N LEU A 16 16.82 -30.31 10.53
CA LEU A 16 15.39 -30.04 10.64
C LEU A 16 15.14 -29.55 12.07
N TYR A 17 14.80 -28.27 12.21
CA TYR A 17 14.37 -27.70 13.48
C TYR A 17 13.20 -28.52 14.05
N PRO A 18 13.28 -29.01 15.29
CA PRO A 18 12.17 -29.70 15.93
C PRO A 18 11.11 -28.69 16.35
N PHE A 19 9.95 -28.81 15.74
CA PHE A 19 8.70 -28.23 16.19
C PHE A 19 8.24 -28.96 17.47
N HIS A 20 8.63 -28.46 18.63
CA HIS A 20 8.03 -28.73 19.94
C HIS A 20 8.23 -27.43 20.74
N GLN A 21 7.26 -26.84 21.45
CA GLN A 21 6.26 -27.46 22.29
C GLN A 21 5.19 -26.40 22.63
N LEU A 22 3.91 -26.76 22.52
CA LEU A 22 2.81 -26.01 23.12
C LEU A 22 3.06 -25.89 24.64
N LEU A 23 3.23 -24.65 25.12
CA LEU A 23 2.94 -24.29 26.50
C LEU A 23 1.68 -23.43 26.50
N ALA A 24 0.57 -24.11 26.77
CA ALA A 24 -0.69 -23.49 27.13
C ALA A 24 -0.47 -22.61 28.37
N THR A 25 -0.56 -21.29 28.20
CA THR A 25 -0.83 -20.38 29.31
C THR A 25 -2.29 -19.93 29.18
N HIS A 26 -3.10 -20.45 30.09
CA HIS A 26 -4.49 -20.03 30.31
C HIS A 26 -4.51 -18.51 30.53
N LYS A 27 -5.00 -17.75 29.55
CA LYS A 27 -5.53 -16.40 29.78
C LYS A 27 -7.03 -16.46 29.51
N HIS A 28 -7.77 -16.51 30.61
CA HIS A 28 -9.22 -16.43 30.62
C HIS A 28 -9.67 -15.20 29.81
N HIS A 29 -10.56 -15.45 28.86
CA HIS A 29 -11.33 -14.42 28.20
C HIS A 29 -12.26 -13.80 29.25
N LEU A 30 -12.00 -12.54 29.61
CA LEU A 30 -13.01 -11.69 30.24
C LEU A 30 -13.83 -11.06 29.11
N PRO A 31 -15.17 -11.12 29.14
CA PRO A 31 -15.97 -10.35 28.21
C PRO A 31 -15.76 -8.87 28.49
N ILE A 32 -15.36 -8.11 27.48
CA ILE A 32 -15.38 -6.64 27.53
C ILE A 32 -16.86 -6.23 27.57
N GLN A 33 -17.41 -6.07 28.77
CA GLN A 33 -18.61 -5.29 28.99
C GLN A 33 -18.24 -3.82 28.83
N THR A 34 -18.68 -3.19 27.74
CA THR A 34 -18.75 -1.74 27.63
C THR A 34 -19.82 -1.24 28.59
N ARG A 35 -19.42 -1.06 29.85
CA ARG A 35 -20.25 -0.40 30.87
C ARG A 35 -20.28 1.08 30.55
N SER A 36 -21.34 1.52 29.87
CA SER A 36 -21.67 2.93 29.72
C SER A 36 -21.85 3.54 31.12
N VAL A 37 -20.92 4.40 31.53
CA VAL A 37 -21.07 5.25 32.71
C VAL A 37 -22.01 6.40 32.34
N ASN A 38 -23.31 6.17 32.53
CA ASN A 38 -24.27 7.25 32.70
C ASN A 38 -24.19 7.73 34.16
N ALA A 39 -23.37 8.75 34.41
CA ALA A 39 -23.46 9.54 35.64
C ALA A 39 -24.24 10.81 35.31
N GLY A 40 -25.51 10.83 35.72
CA GLY A 40 -26.48 11.86 35.39
C GLY A 40 -26.16 13.23 35.99
N VAL A 41 -26.22 14.25 35.14
CA VAL A 41 -26.49 15.62 35.57
C VAL A 41 -27.99 15.72 35.83
N LYS A 42 -28.39 15.95 37.09
CA LYS A 42 -29.76 16.35 37.43
C LYS A 42 -30.00 17.76 36.89
N VAL A 43 -30.72 17.85 35.77
CA VAL A 43 -31.34 19.11 35.35
C VAL A 43 -32.79 19.08 35.83
N VAL A 44 -33.09 19.98 36.76
CA VAL A 44 -34.45 20.30 37.20
C VAL A 44 -35.12 21.11 36.09
N GLY A 45 -36.33 20.71 35.67
CA GLY A 45 -37.31 21.63 35.09
C GLY A 45 -37.95 21.22 33.77
N GLY A 46 -39.28 21.06 33.80
CA GLY A 46 -40.17 21.64 32.77
C GLY A 46 -40.60 20.72 31.63
N GLY A 47 -41.91 20.43 31.56
CA GLY A 47 -42.52 19.58 30.53
C GLY A 47 -42.57 20.18 29.12
N GLY A 48 -42.96 19.35 28.15
CA GLY A 48 -43.37 19.77 26.82
C GLY A 48 -42.84 18.85 25.71
N GLY A 49 -43.70 18.01 25.15
CA GLY A 49 -43.36 17.06 24.09
C GLY A 49 -42.90 17.75 22.80
N GLY A 50 -41.81 17.24 22.20
CA GLY A 50 -41.28 17.73 20.92
C GLY A 50 -39.82 17.42 20.59
N SER A 51 -39.08 16.62 21.37
CA SER A 51 -37.60 16.60 21.31
C SER A 51 -36.95 15.50 20.45
N GLY A 52 -37.69 14.47 20.01
CA GLY A 52 -37.09 13.33 19.29
C GLY A 52 -36.69 13.63 17.85
N PHE A 53 -37.50 14.42 17.14
CA PHE A 53 -37.31 14.69 15.71
C PHE A 53 -36.19 15.71 15.46
N LEU A 54 -36.10 16.75 16.31
CA LEU A 54 -35.05 17.77 16.24
C LEU A 54 -33.66 17.18 16.58
N SER A 55 -33.60 16.22 17.50
CA SER A 55 -32.37 15.50 17.85
C SER A 55 -31.86 14.61 16.70
N ALA A 56 -32.74 13.95 15.97
CA ALA A 56 -32.38 13.11 14.83
C ALA A 56 -31.93 13.95 13.62
N ILE A 57 -32.59 15.09 13.37
CA ILE A 57 -32.20 16.03 12.31
C ILE A 57 -30.84 16.66 12.62
N GLY A 58 -30.59 17.11 13.85
CA GLY A 58 -29.29 17.67 14.24
C GLY A 58 -28.13 16.69 14.06
N ARG A 59 -28.33 15.41 14.44
CA ARG A 59 -27.34 14.35 14.22
C ARG A 59 -27.11 14.03 12.75
N ALA A 60 -28.16 14.03 11.94
CA ALA A 60 -28.05 13.78 10.50
C ALA A 60 -27.33 14.92 9.77
N ILE A 61 -27.56 16.18 10.18
CA ILE A 61 -26.85 17.35 9.66
C ILE A 61 -25.37 17.29 10.04
N GLU A 62 -25.02 16.99 11.29
CA GLU A 62 -23.62 16.83 11.72
C GLU A 62 -22.90 15.71 10.98
N GLU A 63 -23.52 14.56 10.76
CA GLU A 63 -22.92 13.45 10.00
C GLU A 63 -22.73 13.76 8.51
N GLU A 64 -23.66 14.49 7.89
CA GLU A 64 -23.56 14.86 6.48
C GLU A 64 -22.55 15.99 6.28
N GLU A 65 -22.49 16.94 7.18
CA GLU A 65 -21.51 18.02 7.21
C GLU A 65 -20.11 17.47 7.52
N TYR A 66 -19.98 16.49 8.43
CA TYR A 66 -18.75 15.75 8.67
C TYR A 66 -18.32 14.93 7.43
N ARG A 67 -19.26 14.30 6.73
CA ARG A 67 -18.98 13.62 5.45
C ARG A 67 -18.54 14.59 4.37
N LYS A 68 -19.18 15.76 4.25
CA LYS A 68 -18.79 16.82 3.31
C LYS A 68 -17.41 17.41 3.66
N ALA A 69 -17.15 17.70 4.92
CA ALA A 69 -15.84 18.17 5.39
C ALA A 69 -14.74 17.12 5.16
N ARG A 70 -14.98 15.84 5.45
CA ARG A 70 -14.05 14.74 5.13
C ARG A 70 -13.84 14.58 3.63
N ALA A 71 -14.89 14.69 2.83
CA ALA A 71 -14.79 14.65 1.37
C ALA A 71 -14.02 15.85 0.82
N GLU A 72 -14.14 17.03 1.43
CA GLU A 72 -13.45 18.25 1.02
C GLU A 72 -11.95 18.22 1.36
N VAL A 73 -11.58 17.67 2.53
CA VAL A 73 -10.18 17.42 2.91
C VAL A 73 -9.53 16.38 1.97
N HIS A 74 -10.29 15.41 1.47
CA HIS A 74 -9.79 14.43 0.50
C HIS A 74 -9.61 14.97 -0.93
N ARG A 75 -10.15 16.16 -1.23
CA ARG A 75 -10.36 16.61 -2.61
C ARG A 75 -9.39 17.69 -3.09
N LYS A 76 -8.61 18.30 -2.20
CA LYS A 76 -7.55 19.23 -2.62
C LYS A 76 -6.21 18.61 -2.34
N GLY A 77 -5.62 18.02 -3.37
CA GLY A 77 -4.16 17.98 -3.47
C GLY A 77 -3.60 19.39 -3.24
N PHE A 78 -2.37 19.50 -2.80
CA PHE A 78 -1.72 20.80 -2.63
C PHE A 78 -0.94 21.15 -3.90
N GLU A 79 -0.89 22.44 -4.21
CA GLU A 79 -0.11 22.94 -5.34
C GLU A 79 1.27 23.38 -4.87
N LEU A 80 2.31 22.98 -5.61
CA LEU A 80 3.68 23.39 -5.38
C LEU A 80 4.33 23.70 -6.73
N GLU A 81 4.71 24.97 -6.96
CA GLU A 81 5.42 25.40 -8.16
C GLU A 81 4.79 24.96 -9.50
N GLY A 82 3.45 24.88 -9.55
CA GLY A 82 2.71 24.45 -10.74
C GLY A 82 2.46 22.94 -10.84
N TYR A 83 2.90 22.16 -9.86
CA TYR A 83 2.56 20.75 -9.72
C TYR A 83 1.42 20.54 -8.73
N SER A 84 0.40 19.79 -9.13
CA SER A 84 -0.60 19.30 -8.20
C SER A 84 -0.10 18.01 -7.56
N ILE A 85 -0.06 17.99 -6.23
CA ILE A 85 0.37 16.82 -5.46
C ILE A 85 -0.81 16.35 -4.63
N GLU A 86 -1.24 15.12 -4.90
CA GLU A 86 -2.34 14.47 -4.19
C GLU A 86 -1.88 13.12 -3.65
N GLY A 87 -2.48 12.65 -2.56
CA GLY A 87 -2.09 11.36 -2.02
C GLY A 87 -2.56 11.11 -0.61
N LEU A 88 -2.27 9.89 -0.16
CA LEU A 88 -2.52 9.43 1.20
C LEU A 88 -1.26 8.71 1.68
N SER A 89 -0.85 8.97 2.93
CA SER A 89 0.18 8.18 3.60
C SER A 89 -0.24 7.95 5.05
N ILE A 90 -0.58 6.71 5.36
CA ILE A 90 -0.93 6.22 6.68
C ILE A 90 -0.05 5.00 6.95
N GLY A 91 0.87 5.13 7.90
CA GLY A 91 1.88 4.10 8.18
C GLY A 91 1.25 2.73 8.46
N GLY A 92 1.70 1.71 7.72
CA GLY A 92 1.20 0.33 7.82
C GLY A 92 -0.15 0.09 7.15
N HIS A 93 -0.78 1.11 6.56
CA HIS A 93 -2.09 1.01 5.92
C HIS A 93 -2.04 1.22 4.40
N GLU A 94 -1.44 2.34 3.98
CA GLU A 94 -1.27 2.72 2.57
C GLU A 94 -0.41 3.97 2.44
N THR A 95 0.48 3.97 1.45
CA THR A 95 1.11 5.15 0.88
C THR A 95 0.89 5.17 -0.64
N CYS A 96 0.44 6.31 -1.15
CA CYS A 96 0.37 6.63 -2.57
C CYS A 96 0.39 8.14 -2.74
N VAL A 97 1.38 8.66 -3.46
CA VAL A 97 1.51 10.07 -3.84
C VAL A 97 1.44 10.18 -5.36
N ILE A 98 0.63 11.08 -5.90
CA ILE A 98 0.35 11.22 -7.32
C ILE A 98 0.69 12.65 -7.73
N VAL A 99 1.39 12.76 -8.86
CA VAL A 99 1.74 14.03 -9.52
C VAL A 99 1.24 13.96 -10.97
N PRO A 100 0.01 14.40 -11.25
CA PRO A 100 -0.64 14.22 -12.55
C PRO A 100 0.10 14.87 -13.74
N GLU A 101 0.76 16.01 -13.53
CA GLU A 101 1.52 16.73 -14.55
C GLU A 101 2.76 15.94 -15.02
N LEU A 102 3.27 15.06 -14.16
CA LEU A 102 4.39 14.17 -14.44
C LEU A 102 3.94 12.79 -14.93
N LYS A 103 2.62 12.52 -14.94
CA LYS A 103 2.04 11.20 -15.20
C LYS A 103 2.61 10.14 -14.26
N SER A 104 2.89 10.52 -13.01
CA SER A 104 3.66 9.72 -12.06
C SER A 104 2.90 9.49 -10.77
N ALA A 105 3.05 8.28 -10.23
CA ALA A 105 2.70 7.92 -8.87
C ALA A 105 3.92 7.37 -8.13
N PHE A 106 4.03 7.64 -6.83
CA PHE A 106 5.02 7.13 -5.91
C PHE A 106 4.31 6.27 -4.88
N ASP A 107 4.67 4.99 -4.85
CA ASP A 107 3.98 3.92 -4.15
C ASP A 107 2.49 3.79 -4.51
N ILE A 108 1.92 2.63 -4.18
CA ILE A 108 0.56 2.25 -4.53
C ILE A 108 -0.03 1.25 -3.54
N GLY A 109 -0.01 1.57 -2.24
CA GLY A 109 -0.41 0.63 -1.19
C GLY A 109 -1.74 -0.10 -1.43
N ARG A 110 -2.82 0.61 -1.81
CA ARG A 110 -4.13 0.00 -2.14
C ARG A 110 -4.68 0.44 -3.50
N CYS A 111 -3.87 1.06 -4.35
CA CYS A 111 -4.27 1.48 -5.70
C CYS A 111 -5.50 2.41 -5.70
N PRO A 112 -5.36 3.68 -5.27
CA PRO A 112 -6.44 4.64 -5.39
C PRO A 112 -6.77 4.88 -6.87
N SER A 113 -8.05 5.10 -7.18
CA SER A 113 -8.55 5.21 -8.57
C SER A 113 -7.82 6.26 -9.42
N ARG A 114 -7.31 7.33 -8.79
CA ARG A 114 -6.54 8.39 -9.47
C ARG A 114 -5.13 7.95 -9.87
N ALA A 115 -4.53 7.01 -9.14
CA ALA A 115 -3.22 6.45 -9.50
C ALA A 115 -3.28 5.65 -10.80
N VAL A 116 -4.43 5.02 -11.11
CA VAL A 116 -4.65 4.24 -12.34
C VAL A 116 -4.39 5.07 -13.60
N GLN A 117 -4.54 6.39 -13.56
CA GLN A 117 -4.32 7.27 -14.72
C GLN A 117 -2.84 7.62 -14.96
N GLN A 118 -1.94 7.30 -14.02
CA GLN A 118 -0.52 7.62 -14.13
C GLN A 118 0.19 6.57 -14.99
N ASN A 119 1.14 6.98 -15.81
CA ASN A 119 1.88 6.06 -16.70
C ASN A 119 3.10 5.45 -16.02
N PHE A 120 3.66 6.18 -15.06
CA PHE A 120 4.88 5.83 -14.37
C PHE A 120 4.59 5.61 -12.90
N LEU A 121 5.05 4.49 -12.36
CA LEU A 121 4.90 4.14 -10.95
C LEU A 121 6.28 3.89 -10.35
N PHE A 122 6.62 4.61 -9.29
CA PHE A 122 7.87 4.47 -8.58
C PHE A 122 7.63 3.82 -7.22
N ILE A 123 8.11 2.59 -7.03
CA ILE A 123 8.02 1.89 -5.75
C ILE A 123 9.26 2.22 -4.93
N THR A 124 9.04 2.70 -3.70
CA THR A 124 10.14 3.06 -2.80
C THR A 124 10.73 1.83 -2.12
N HIS A 125 9.89 0.90 -1.68
CA HIS A 125 10.26 -0.37 -1.03
C HIS A 125 9.10 -1.37 -1.02
N ALA A 126 9.38 -2.62 -0.63
CA ALA A 126 8.45 -3.74 -0.74
C ALA A 126 7.52 -3.97 0.46
N HIS A 127 7.35 -3.01 1.37
CA HIS A 127 6.29 -3.16 2.37
C HIS A 127 4.92 -3.12 1.72
N LEU A 128 3.97 -3.86 2.28
CA LEU A 128 2.65 -4.08 1.67
C LEU A 128 1.86 -2.77 1.56
N ASP A 129 2.00 -1.86 2.51
CA ASP A 129 1.40 -0.53 2.46
C ASP A 129 2.00 0.38 1.38
N HIS A 130 3.09 -0.03 0.71
CA HIS A 130 3.69 0.70 -0.40
C HIS A 130 3.47 0.01 -1.76
N ILE A 131 3.57 -1.32 -1.84
CA ILE A 131 3.49 -2.04 -3.12
C ILE A 131 2.18 -2.82 -3.32
N GLY A 132 1.37 -2.99 -2.27
CA GLY A 132 0.28 -3.97 -2.24
C GLY A 132 -0.76 -3.85 -3.35
N GLY A 133 -1.03 -2.63 -3.83
CA GLY A 133 -1.98 -2.36 -4.91
C GLY A 133 -1.42 -2.57 -6.31
N LEU A 134 -0.15 -2.97 -6.47
CA LEU A 134 0.50 -3.10 -7.77
C LEU A 134 -0.22 -4.06 -8.75
N PRO A 135 -0.64 -5.28 -8.35
CA PRO A 135 -1.40 -6.15 -9.26
C PRO A 135 -2.73 -5.52 -9.70
N MET A 136 -3.41 -4.84 -8.76
CA MET A 136 -4.68 -4.18 -9.06
C MET A 136 -4.48 -3.03 -10.04
N TYR A 137 -3.46 -2.21 -9.82
CA TYR A 137 -3.10 -1.12 -10.72
C TYR A 137 -2.90 -1.57 -12.17
N ILE A 138 -2.10 -2.61 -12.39
CA ILE A 138 -1.83 -3.16 -13.73
C ILE A 138 -3.12 -3.71 -14.35
N ALA A 139 -3.88 -4.50 -13.58
CA ALA A 139 -5.13 -5.11 -14.05
C ALA A 139 -6.19 -4.05 -14.41
N THR A 140 -6.37 -3.02 -13.58
CA THR A 140 -7.35 -1.95 -13.83
C THR A 140 -6.96 -1.12 -15.06
N ARG A 141 -5.67 -0.86 -15.29
CA ARG A 141 -5.23 -0.20 -16.53
C ARG A 141 -5.55 -1.04 -17.76
N GLY A 142 -5.33 -2.35 -17.71
CA GLY A 142 -5.72 -3.29 -18.78
C GLY A 142 -7.23 -3.27 -19.03
N LEU A 143 -8.05 -3.30 -17.98
CA LEU A 143 -9.51 -3.22 -18.05
C LEU A 143 -9.98 -1.93 -18.74
N TYR A 144 -9.31 -0.82 -18.47
CA TYR A 144 -9.62 0.49 -19.05
C TYR A 144 -8.97 0.71 -20.43
N SER A 145 -8.31 -0.31 -20.98
CA SER A 145 -7.57 -0.20 -22.26
C SER A 145 -6.57 0.95 -22.27
N LEU A 146 -5.96 1.24 -21.11
CA LEU A 146 -4.90 2.24 -20.99
C LEU A 146 -3.56 1.64 -21.42
N LYS A 147 -2.61 2.51 -21.77
CA LYS A 147 -1.22 2.11 -22.07
C LYS A 147 -0.67 1.26 -20.89
N PRO A 148 0.02 0.13 -21.13
CA PRO A 148 0.77 -0.56 -20.09
C PRO A 148 1.68 0.40 -19.31
N PRO A 149 1.68 0.36 -17.96
CA PRO A 149 2.50 1.27 -17.18
C PRO A 149 3.97 0.84 -17.17
N THR A 150 4.86 1.80 -16.91
CA THR A 150 6.26 1.53 -16.56
C THR A 150 6.40 1.64 -15.05
N VAL A 151 6.89 0.57 -14.42
CA VAL A 151 7.03 0.43 -12.98
C VAL A 151 8.51 0.38 -12.63
N PHE A 152 8.96 1.28 -11.76
CA PHE A 152 10.33 1.37 -11.28
C PHE A 152 10.41 0.80 -9.87
N VAL A 153 11.41 -0.05 -9.63
CA VAL A 153 11.63 -0.72 -8.35
C VAL A 153 13.12 -0.70 -7.97
N PRO A 154 13.46 -0.82 -6.68
CA PRO A 154 14.81 -1.18 -6.26
C PRO A 154 15.25 -2.49 -6.92
N PRO A 155 16.49 -2.62 -7.40
CA PRO A 155 16.95 -3.84 -8.07
C PRO A 155 16.73 -5.11 -7.26
N CYS A 156 16.87 -5.03 -5.94
CA CYS A 156 16.75 -6.17 -5.03
C CYS A 156 15.33 -6.76 -4.88
N ILE A 157 14.30 -6.16 -5.51
CA ILE A 157 12.93 -6.69 -5.48
C ILE A 157 12.37 -6.99 -6.88
N LYS A 158 13.20 -6.86 -7.92
CA LYS A 158 12.74 -7.01 -9.31
C LYS A 158 12.17 -8.40 -9.56
N GLU A 159 12.91 -9.43 -9.18
CA GLU A 159 12.52 -10.82 -9.41
C GLU A 159 11.24 -11.19 -8.63
N GLU A 160 11.11 -10.74 -7.39
CA GLU A 160 9.92 -10.96 -6.56
C GLU A 160 8.68 -10.28 -7.15
N VAL A 161 8.83 -9.09 -7.73
CA VAL A 161 7.72 -8.39 -8.41
C VAL A 161 7.30 -9.14 -9.67
N GLU A 162 8.24 -9.65 -10.47
CA GLU A 162 7.92 -10.48 -11.63
C GLU A 162 7.16 -11.74 -11.22
N GLN A 163 7.61 -12.42 -10.17
CA GLN A 163 6.94 -13.59 -9.61
C GLN A 163 5.53 -13.27 -9.09
N LEU A 164 5.36 -12.16 -8.35
CA LEU A 164 4.07 -11.70 -7.84
C LEU A 164 3.04 -11.54 -8.97
N ILE A 165 3.43 -10.89 -10.07
CA ILE A 165 2.55 -10.68 -11.21
C ILE A 165 2.29 -11.99 -11.95
N ASN A 166 3.30 -12.85 -12.11
CA ASN A 166 3.11 -14.17 -12.71
C ASN A 166 2.12 -15.05 -11.92
N ILE A 167 2.16 -15.00 -10.59
CA ILE A 167 1.18 -15.68 -9.73
C ILE A 167 -0.24 -15.15 -10.02
N HIS A 168 -0.42 -13.83 -10.12
CA HIS A 168 -1.73 -13.25 -10.46
C HIS A 168 -2.20 -13.61 -11.87
N ARG A 169 -1.31 -13.63 -12.87
CA ARG A 169 -1.62 -14.11 -14.23
C ARG A 169 -2.11 -15.56 -14.19
N ALA A 170 -1.40 -16.43 -13.48
CA ALA A 170 -1.72 -17.85 -13.38
C ALA A 170 -3.05 -18.11 -12.66
N MET A 171 -3.30 -17.42 -11.53
CA MET A 171 -4.55 -17.57 -10.77
C MET A 171 -5.75 -16.98 -11.50
N GLY A 172 -5.59 -15.80 -12.11
CA GLY A 172 -6.68 -15.06 -12.74
C GLY A 172 -6.95 -15.45 -14.19
N HIS A 173 -6.04 -16.18 -14.83
CA HIS A 173 -6.06 -16.43 -16.29
C HIS A 173 -6.20 -15.12 -17.09
N VAL A 174 -5.45 -14.09 -16.68
CA VAL A 174 -5.47 -12.76 -17.29
C VAL A 174 -4.08 -12.34 -17.75
N GLU A 175 -4.05 -11.57 -18.83
CA GLU A 175 -2.85 -10.85 -19.24
C GLU A 175 -2.66 -9.59 -18.38
N LEU A 176 -1.46 -9.41 -17.84
CA LEU A 176 -1.09 -8.26 -17.00
C LEU A 176 0.11 -7.57 -17.62
N ASN A 177 -0.12 -6.67 -18.58
CA ASN A 177 0.96 -6.03 -19.34
C ASN A 177 1.51 -4.80 -18.60
N PHE A 178 2.82 -4.78 -18.38
CA PHE A 178 3.57 -3.66 -17.80
C PHE A 178 5.06 -3.79 -18.14
N GLU A 179 5.78 -2.69 -18.06
CA GLU A 179 7.24 -2.67 -18.12
C GLU A 179 7.80 -2.56 -16.70
N LEU A 180 8.79 -3.39 -16.36
CA LEU A 180 9.45 -3.36 -15.07
C LEU A 180 10.91 -2.94 -15.22
N VAL A 181 11.26 -1.81 -14.60
CA VAL A 181 12.60 -1.23 -14.62
C VAL A 181 13.18 -1.32 -13.21
N ALA A 182 14.30 -2.01 -13.06
CA ALA A 182 15.14 -1.85 -11.88
C ALA A 182 15.97 -0.59 -12.05
N LEU A 183 15.92 0.31 -11.07
CA LEU A 183 16.69 1.56 -11.09
C LEU A 183 17.41 1.71 -9.76
N ASP A 184 18.75 1.60 -9.79
CA ASP A 184 19.59 1.63 -8.60
C ASP A 184 20.03 3.05 -8.22
N VAL A 185 20.43 3.23 -6.96
CA VAL A 185 20.98 4.48 -6.45
C VAL A 185 22.21 4.89 -7.26
N GLY A 186 22.17 6.11 -7.81
CA GLY A 186 23.23 6.63 -8.67
C GLY A 186 22.96 6.48 -10.17
N GLU A 187 21.98 5.66 -10.56
CA GLU A 187 21.50 5.61 -11.94
C GLU A 187 20.53 6.75 -12.24
N THR A 188 20.29 6.99 -13.53
CA THR A 188 19.34 8.01 -13.98
C THR A 188 18.51 7.43 -15.12
N TYR A 189 17.21 7.70 -15.09
CA TYR A 189 16.30 7.33 -16.15
C TYR A 189 15.69 8.58 -16.78
N GLU A 190 15.89 8.77 -18.08
CA GLU A 190 15.29 9.87 -18.84
C GLU A 190 13.86 9.49 -19.24
N MET A 191 12.87 10.13 -18.61
CA MET A 191 11.46 9.86 -18.88
C MET A 191 10.94 10.62 -20.10
N ARG A 192 11.42 11.85 -20.26
CA ARG A 192 11.20 12.76 -21.41
C ARG A 192 12.35 13.78 -21.43
N ASN A 193 12.48 14.53 -22.51
CA ASN A 193 13.61 15.44 -22.77
C ASN A 193 13.91 16.45 -21.65
N ASP A 194 12.91 16.82 -20.84
CA ASP A 194 12.99 17.78 -19.74
C ASP A 194 12.78 17.13 -18.37
N LEU A 195 12.87 15.79 -18.27
CA LEU A 195 12.53 15.07 -17.06
C LEU A 195 13.38 13.82 -16.87
N VAL A 196 14.24 13.86 -15.87
CA VAL A 196 15.00 12.72 -15.42
C VAL A 196 14.58 12.29 -14.03
N VAL A 197 14.66 10.99 -13.77
CA VAL A 197 14.46 10.41 -12.45
C VAL A 197 15.75 9.83 -11.94
N ARG A 198 16.06 10.16 -10.68
CA ARG A 198 17.22 9.61 -9.98
C ARG A 198 16.83 9.15 -8.58
N PRO A 199 17.02 7.87 -8.25
CA PRO A 199 16.81 7.38 -6.90
C PRO A 199 17.97 7.77 -5.98
N PHE A 200 17.67 7.98 -4.71
CA PHE A 200 18.65 8.14 -3.65
C PHE A 200 18.28 7.25 -2.45
N LYS A 201 19.32 6.81 -1.74
CA LYS A 201 19.18 5.87 -0.63
C LYS A 201 18.48 6.52 0.56
N THR A 202 17.58 5.77 1.19
CA THR A 202 16.97 6.11 2.48
C THR A 202 17.36 5.14 3.58
N HIS A 203 17.13 5.55 4.83
CA HIS A 203 17.32 4.69 6.01
C HIS A 203 15.99 4.07 6.40
N HIS A 204 15.89 2.75 6.26
CA HIS A 204 14.70 1.98 6.58
C HIS A 204 15.06 0.53 6.94
N VAL A 205 14.10 -0.23 7.47
CA VAL A 205 14.30 -1.63 7.89
C VAL A 205 14.52 -2.60 6.72
N ILE A 206 14.09 -2.23 5.52
CA ILE A 206 14.39 -2.92 4.27
C ILE A 206 15.01 -1.94 3.26
N THR A 207 15.61 -2.47 2.19
CA THR A 207 16.11 -1.65 1.09
C THR A 207 15.02 -0.71 0.59
N SER A 208 15.32 0.58 0.60
CA SER A 208 14.40 1.64 0.22
C SER A 208 15.13 2.76 -0.52
N GLN A 209 14.42 3.37 -1.45
CA GLN A 209 14.88 4.53 -2.19
C GLN A 209 13.75 5.53 -2.41
N VAL A 210 14.11 6.79 -2.56
CA VAL A 210 13.20 7.87 -2.97
C VAL A 210 13.65 8.38 -4.32
N HIS A 211 12.69 8.78 -5.15
CA HIS A 211 12.93 9.24 -6.51
C HIS A 211 12.74 10.76 -6.56
N LEU A 212 13.74 11.49 -7.07
CA LEU A 212 13.60 12.89 -7.44
C LEU A 212 13.38 13.00 -8.94
N GLN A 213 12.49 13.90 -9.35
CA GLN A 213 12.08 14.08 -10.74
C GLN A 213 12.29 15.55 -11.15
N THR A 214 13.44 15.87 -11.73
CA THR A 214 13.79 17.21 -12.27
C THR A 214 14.92 17.07 -13.29
N ALA A 215 14.83 17.75 -14.44
CA ALA A 215 16.01 18.10 -15.24
C ALA A 215 16.66 19.38 -14.70
#